data_AF-A0A915EL00-F1
#
_entry.id   AF-A0A915EL00-F1
#
_cell.length_a   1.000
_cell.length_b   1.000
_cell.length_c   1.000
_cell.angle_alpha   90.00
_cell.angle_beta   90.00
_cell.angle_gamma   90.00
#
_symmetry.space_group_name_H-M   'P 1'
#
loop_
_entity.id
_entity.type
_entity.pdbx_description
1 polymer ?
#
loop_
_entity_poly.entity_id
_entity_poly.type
_entity_poly.pdbx_seq_one_letter_code
_entity_poly.pdbx_strand_id
1 'polypeptide(L)'
;MNQISPGHPKVHDYAREGNPTRDVLEENLAALEDGKHCRVFRDHIICSDNIYGGTERYFRRISAGRHGMLLTFVDLNDPEELKAALQPKLK
;
A
#
# COMPACT_ATOMS: atom_id res chain seq x y z
N MET A 1 26.05 13.52 -2.97
CA MET A 1 24.60 13.67 -3.22
C MET A 1 24.40 14.83 -4.18
N ASN A 2 24.62 14.64 -5.48
CA ASN A 2 24.45 15.71 -6.48
C ASN A 2 23.40 15.29 -7.50
N GLN A 3 22.27 15.98 -7.50
CA GLN A 3 21.25 15.94 -8.55
C GLN A 3 21.80 16.65 -9.79
N ILE A 4 21.57 16.08 -10.98
CA ILE A 4 22.17 16.57 -12.24
C ILE A 4 21.47 17.85 -12.70
N SER A 5 20.14 17.90 -12.56
CA SER A 5 19.30 19.08 -12.84
C SER A 5 17.95 18.97 -12.10
N PRO A 6 17.20 20.07 -11.90
CA PRO A 6 15.82 20.02 -11.42
C PRO A 6 14.96 19.05 -12.25
N GLY A 7 14.11 18.24 -11.60
CA GLY A 7 13.25 17.25 -12.25
C GLY A 7 13.95 15.98 -12.78
N HIS A 8 15.24 15.78 -12.49
CA HIS A 8 15.97 14.55 -12.81
C HIS A 8 16.48 13.85 -11.52
N PRO A 9 15.58 13.19 -10.77
CA PRO A 9 15.98 12.36 -9.64
C PRO A 9 16.83 11.18 -10.13
N LYS A 10 17.91 10.86 -9.42
CA LYS A 10 18.81 9.76 -9.81
C LYS A 10 18.17 8.38 -9.63
N VAL A 11 17.37 8.23 -8.56
CA VAL A 11 16.66 6.98 -8.22
C VAL A 11 15.36 7.31 -7.48
N HIS A 12 15.41 8.18 -6.48
CA HIS A 12 14.25 8.70 -5.77
C HIS A 12 14.28 10.22 -5.72
N ASP A 13 13.10 10.83 -5.82
CA ASP A 13 12.92 12.28 -5.67
C ASP A 13 12.44 12.63 -4.25
N TYR A 14 11.46 11.90 -3.74
CA TYR A 14 10.85 12.14 -2.44
C TYR A 14 10.61 10.85 -1.66
N ALA A 15 10.98 10.83 -0.38
CA ALA A 15 11.00 9.61 0.45
C ALA A 15 9.64 8.91 0.60
N ARG A 16 8.53 9.65 0.43
CA ARG A 16 7.17 9.07 0.43
C ARG A 16 6.90 8.25 -0.84
N GLU A 17 7.43 8.70 -1.98
CA GLU A 17 7.28 8.05 -3.29
C GLU A 17 8.23 6.86 -3.45
N GLY A 18 9.46 6.97 -2.94
CA GLY A 18 10.43 5.89 -2.94
C GLY A 18 11.59 6.18 -2.01
N ASN A 19 12.13 5.14 -1.38
CA ASN A 19 13.37 5.26 -0.61
C ASN A 19 14.09 3.92 -0.59
N PRO A 20 15.44 3.92 -0.49
CA PRO A 20 16.23 2.70 -0.62
C PRO A 20 15.89 1.62 0.40
N THR A 21 15.45 2.02 1.60
CA THR A 21 15.05 1.07 2.65
C THR A 21 13.76 0.34 2.30
N ARG A 22 12.79 1.05 1.71
CA ARG A 22 11.53 0.43 1.26
C ARG A 22 11.75 -0.47 0.05
N ASP A 23 12.60 -0.07 -0.88
CA ASP A 23 12.90 -0.89 -2.07
C ASP A 23 13.48 -2.25 -1.68
N VAL A 24 14.47 -2.28 -0.77
CA VAL A 24 15.06 -3.53 -0.28
C VAL A 24 14.04 -4.39 0.46
N LEU A 25 13.12 -3.79 1.22
CA LEU A 25 12.05 -4.53 1.88
C LEU A 25 11.09 -5.14 0.86
N GLU A 26 10.68 -4.38 -0.14
CA GLU A 26 9.79 -4.83 -1.22
C GLU A 26 10.43 -5.96 -2.04
N GLU A 27 11.70 -5.84 -2.40
CA GLU A 27 12.43 -6.89 -3.12
C GLU A 27 12.52 -8.19 -2.32
N ASN A 28 12.85 -8.09 -1.03
CA ASN A 28 12.96 -9.27 -0.17
C ASN A 28 11.59 -9.94 0.05
N LEU A 29 10.53 -9.18 0.27
CA LEU A 29 9.18 -9.73 0.43
C LEU A 29 8.68 -10.38 -0.85
N ALA A 30 8.94 -9.76 -2.01
CA ALA A 30 8.62 -10.35 -3.30
C ALA A 30 9.36 -11.69 -3.48
N ALA A 31 10.66 -11.74 -3.18
CA ALA A 31 11.45 -12.97 -3.29
C ALA A 31 10.97 -14.07 -2.34
N LEU A 32 10.56 -13.74 -1.11
CA LEU A 32 10.08 -14.70 -0.12
C LEU A 32 8.74 -15.34 -0.51
N GLU A 33 7.87 -14.60 -1.17
CA GLU A 33 6.53 -15.04 -1.58
C GLU A 33 6.48 -15.59 -3.02
N ASP A 34 7.65 -15.77 -3.67
CA ASP A 34 7.78 -16.09 -5.10
C ASP A 34 6.98 -15.10 -6.00
N GLY A 35 6.89 -13.85 -5.55
CA GLY A 35 6.18 -12.77 -6.21
C GLY A 35 7.08 -11.98 -7.16
N LYS A 36 6.49 -11.47 -8.26
CA LYS A 36 7.23 -10.59 -9.20
C LYS A 36 7.49 -9.19 -8.64
N HIS A 37 6.60 -8.70 -7.77
CA HIS A 37 6.68 -7.40 -7.13
C HIS A 37 6.02 -7.46 -5.75
N CYS A 38 6.51 -6.65 -4.80
CA CYS A 38 5.84 -6.35 -3.54
C CYS A 38 5.76 -4.82 -3.40
N ARG A 39 4.74 -4.31 -2.71
CA ARG A 39 4.58 -2.88 -2.43
C ARG A 39 4.17 -2.66 -0.99
N VAL A 40 4.83 -1.73 -0.32
CA VAL A 40 4.55 -1.37 1.07
C VAL A 40 3.93 0.02 1.11
N PHE A 41 2.63 0.07 1.40
CA PHE A 41 1.80 1.28 1.32
C PHE A 41 1.67 2.01 2.66
N ARG A 42 1.37 3.33 2.58
CA ARG A 42 1.01 4.17 3.74
C ARG A 42 -0.38 4.81 3.67
N ASP A 43 -1.11 4.70 2.56
CA ASP A 43 -2.17 5.66 2.24
C ASP A 43 -3.61 5.07 2.19
N HIS A 44 -3.85 3.92 1.55
CA HIS A 44 -5.18 3.28 1.50
C HIS A 44 -5.05 1.77 1.40
N ILE A 45 -5.81 1.06 2.24
CA ILE A 45 -5.87 -0.40 2.24
C ILE A 45 -7.28 -0.84 1.82
N ILE A 46 -7.35 -1.66 0.77
CA ILE A 46 -8.54 -2.42 0.40
C ILE A 46 -8.36 -3.83 0.98
N CYS A 47 -9.32 -4.29 1.78
CA CYS A 47 -9.27 -5.58 2.45
C CYS A 47 -10.53 -6.38 2.18
N SER A 48 -10.43 -7.71 2.23
CA SER A 48 -11.62 -8.58 2.23
C SER A 48 -12.48 -8.29 3.45
N ASP A 49 -13.79 -8.28 3.26
CA ASP A 49 -14.77 -8.19 4.35
C ASP A 49 -14.82 -9.47 5.20
N ASN A 50 -14.37 -10.60 4.64
CA ASN A 50 -14.25 -11.89 5.29
C ASN A 50 -12.78 -12.23 5.60
N ILE A 51 -12.24 -11.63 6.65
CA ILE A 51 -10.89 -11.87 7.17
C ILE A 51 -10.92 -12.34 8.61
N TYR A 52 -9.77 -12.80 9.11
CA TYR A 52 -9.61 -13.11 10.53
C TYR A 52 -10.13 -11.95 11.40
N GLY A 53 -11.07 -12.23 12.32
CA GLY A 53 -11.78 -11.17 13.06
C GLY A 53 -10.88 -10.31 13.96
N GLY A 54 -9.67 -10.77 14.29
CA GLY A 54 -8.65 -9.93 14.93
C GLY A 54 -8.13 -8.83 14.01
N THR A 55 -7.93 -9.14 12.74
CA THR A 55 -7.50 -8.21 11.68
C THR A 55 -8.58 -7.16 11.42
N GLU A 56 -9.84 -7.60 11.31
CA GLU A 56 -10.97 -6.68 11.13
C GLU A 56 -11.09 -5.70 12.32
N ARG A 57 -11.02 -6.22 13.55
CA ARG A 57 -11.08 -5.40 14.77
C ARG A 57 -9.93 -4.39 14.84
N TYR A 58 -8.72 -4.82 14.49
CA TYR A 58 -7.55 -3.94 14.46
C TYR A 58 -7.73 -2.81 13.43
N PHE A 59 -8.11 -3.14 12.20
CA PHE A 59 -8.31 -2.16 11.15
C PHE A 59 -9.43 -1.16 11.47
N ARG A 60 -10.58 -1.64 11.95
CA ARG A 60 -11.72 -0.76 12.28
C ARG A 60 -11.47 0.12 13.50
N ARG A 61 -10.87 -0.42 14.57
CA ARG A 61 -10.78 0.29 15.86
C ARG A 61 -9.48 1.05 16.04
N ILE A 62 -8.39 0.59 15.45
CA ILE A 62 -7.04 1.11 15.71
C ILE A 62 -6.49 1.82 14.47
N SER A 63 -6.43 1.16 13.31
CA SER A 63 -5.81 1.75 12.11
C SER A 63 -6.61 2.93 11.56
N ALA A 64 -7.93 2.77 11.40
CA ALA A 64 -8.80 3.86 10.98
C ALA A 64 -8.93 4.97 12.04
N GLY A 65 -9.02 4.58 13.32
CA GLY A 65 -9.30 5.51 14.42
C GLY A 65 -8.10 6.30 14.97
N ARG A 66 -6.88 5.75 14.92
CA ARG A 66 -5.67 6.39 15.49
C ARG A 66 -4.63 6.81 14.46
N HIS A 67 -4.53 6.09 13.36
CA HIS A 67 -3.46 6.31 12.37
C HIS A 67 -3.95 7.01 11.10
N GLY A 68 -5.25 7.35 11.03
CA GLY A 68 -5.83 8.05 9.89
C GLY A 68 -5.72 7.27 8.58
N MET A 69 -5.58 5.94 8.64
CA MET A 69 -5.47 5.10 7.46
C MET A 69 -6.83 5.00 6.78
N LEU A 70 -6.87 5.24 5.48
CA LEU A 70 -8.07 4.97 4.69
C LEU A 70 -8.19 3.45 4.54
N LEU A 71 -9.36 2.91 4.88
CA LEU A 71 -9.66 1.48 4.83
C LEU A 71 -11.00 1.25 4.13
N THR A 72 -11.01 0.35 3.15
CA THR A 72 -12.23 -0.09 2.48
C THR A 72 -12.30 -1.60 2.55
N PHE A 73 -13.42 -2.11 3.06
CA PHE A 73 -13.71 -3.54 3.06
C PHE A 73 -14.58 -3.85 1.84
N VAL A 74 -14.27 -4.91 1.12
CA VAL A 74 -14.90 -5.31 -0.15
C VAL A 74 -15.07 -6.83 -0.14
N ASP A 75 -16.19 -7.34 -0.69
CA ASP A 75 -16.26 -8.77 -1.01
C ASP A 75 -15.36 -9.07 -2.20
N LEU A 76 -14.24 -9.77 -1.96
CA LEU A 76 -13.29 -10.12 -3.01
C LEU A 76 -13.83 -11.20 -3.98
N ASN A 77 -15.00 -11.77 -3.70
CA ASN A 77 -15.70 -12.64 -4.65
C ASN A 77 -16.53 -11.86 -5.68
N ASP A 78 -16.73 -10.55 -5.49
CA ASP A 78 -17.36 -9.66 -6.47
C ASP A 78 -16.29 -8.81 -7.20
N PRO A 79 -15.93 -9.17 -8.44
CA PRO A 79 -14.95 -8.43 -9.22
C PRO A 79 -15.36 -6.99 -9.53
N GLU A 80 -16.67 -6.68 -9.58
CA GLU A 80 -17.16 -5.33 -9.87
C GLU A 80 -17.06 -4.43 -8.64
N GLU A 81 -17.32 -4.97 -7.44
CA GLU A 81 -17.09 -4.26 -6.17
C GLU A 81 -15.60 -3.94 -5.99
N LEU A 82 -14.71 -4.91 -6.28
CA LEU A 82 -13.27 -4.69 -6.25
C LEU A 82 -12.83 -3.61 -7.25
N LYS A 83 -13.32 -3.64 -8.49
CA LYS A 83 -13.01 -2.62 -9.50
C LYS A 83 -13.50 -1.22 -9.07
N ALA A 84 -14.67 -1.13 -8.43
CA ALA A 84 -15.19 0.12 -7.91
C ALA A 84 -14.31 0.69 -6.78
N ALA A 85 -13.83 -0.18 -5.89
CA ALA A 85 -12.93 0.19 -4.80
C ALA A 85 -11.53 0.61 -5.28
N LEU A 86 -11.05 0.07 -6.41
CA LEU A 86 -9.77 0.42 -7.03
C LEU A 86 -9.77 1.79 -7.74
N GLN A 87 -10.92 2.45 -7.91
CA GLN A 87 -10.98 3.73 -8.62
C GLN A 87 -10.18 4.84 -7.90
N PRO A 88 -9.56 5.76 -8.65
CA PRO A 88 -8.61 6.73 -8.11
C PRO A 88 -9.35 7.83 -7.35
N LYS A 89 -9.64 7.60 -6.07
CA LYS A 89 -9.66 8.67 -5.05
C LYS A 89 -8.24 8.96 -4.53
N LEU A 90 -7.22 8.45 -5.23
CA LEU A 90 -5.83 8.42 -4.82
C LEU A 90 -5.15 9.75 -5.12
N LYS A 91 -4.61 10.40 -4.09
CA LYS A 91 -3.52 11.37 -4.21
C LYS A 91 -2.23 10.70 -3.78
#